data_AF-A0A1U6GJN7-F1
#
_entry.id   AF-A0A1U6GJN7-F1
#
_cell.length_a   1.000
_cell.length_b   1.000
_cell.length_c   1.000
_cell.angle_alpha   90.00
_cell.angle_beta   90.00
_cell.angle_gamma   90.00
#
_symmetry.space_group_name_H-M   'P 1'
#
loop_
_entity.id
_entity.type
_entity.pdbx_description
1 polymer ?
#
loop_
_entity_poly.entity_id
_entity_poly.type
_entity_poly.pdbx_seq_one_letter_code
_entity_poly.pdbx_strand_id
1 'polypeptide(L)' 'MAGNQETLDGSSITFHDKKQITDTSGRTSNIMMANIQANNGVVHVIDTVLLPK' A
#
# COMPACT_ATOMS: atom_id res chain seq x y z
N MET A 1 -5.29 8.47 -5.09
CA MET A 1 -3.87 8.38 -4.70
C MET A 1 -3.31 7.25 -5.53
N ALA A 2 -2.96 7.55 -6.78
CA ALA A 2 -2.35 6.58 -7.67
C ALA A 2 -0.91 7.01 -7.93
N GLY A 3 -0.01 6.03 -7.94
CA GLY A 3 1.41 6.27 -8.12
C GLY A 3 2.27 5.24 -7.41
N ASN A 4 3.51 5.16 -7.84
CA ASN A 4 4.53 4.32 -7.26
C ASN A 4 5.06 4.98 -5.98
N GLN A 5 5.24 4.18 -4.93
CA GLN A 5 5.79 4.62 -3.66
C GLN A 5 6.88 3.66 -3.21
N GLU A 6 8.00 4.20 -2.74
CA GLU A 6 9.10 3.43 -2.19
C GLU A 6 8.80 3.07 -0.73
N THR A 7 9.00 1.80 -0.39
CA THR A 7 8.91 1.31 0.99
C THR A 7 10.24 1.54 1.71
N LEU A 8 10.25 1.44 3.04
CA LEU A 8 11.50 1.53 3.81
C LEU A 8 12.51 0.41 3.53
N ASP A 9 12.04 -0.68 2.93
CA ASP A 9 12.85 -1.80 2.45
C ASP A 9 13.53 -1.48 1.08
N GLY A 10 13.21 -0.33 0.47
CA GLY A 10 13.73 0.12 -0.83
C GLY A 10 12.97 -0.43 -2.03
N SER A 11 12.04 -1.37 -1.80
CA SER A 11 11.16 -1.89 -2.84
C SER A 11 10.01 -0.92 -3.14
N SER A 12 9.62 -0.79 -4.42
CA SER A 12 8.50 0.07 -4.84
C SER A 12 7.18 -0.71 -4.92
N ILE A 13 6.13 -0.17 -4.30
CA ILE A 13 4.75 -0.63 -4.39
C ILE A 13 3.92 0.37 -5.20
N THR A 14 2.88 -0.11 -5.89
CA THR A 14 2.03 0.74 -6.74
C THR A 14 0.65 0.91 -6.13
N PHE A 15 0.24 2.16 -5.92
CA PHE A 15 -1.11 2.50 -5.52
C PHE A 15 -1.98 2.74 -6.76
N HIS A 16 -3.20 2.23 -6.73
CA HIS A 16 -4.21 2.37 -7.78
C HIS A 16 -5.38 3.22 -7.28
N ASP A 17 -6.04 3.96 -8.18
CA ASP A 17 -7.20 4.80 -7.85
C ASP A 17 -8.40 4.00 -7.32
N LYS A 18 -8.47 2.70 -7.62
CA LYS A 18 -9.52 1.79 -7.15
C LYS A 18 -9.29 1.27 -5.72
N LYS A 19 -8.64 2.04 -4.85
CA LYS A 19 -8.27 1.65 -3.47
C LYS A 19 -7.55 0.31 -3.42
N GLN A 20 -6.62 0.11 -4.34
CA GLN A 20 -5.87 -1.14 -4.47
C GLN A 20 -4.38 -0.84 -4.44
N ILE A 21 -3.62 -1.79 -3.91
CA ILE A 21 -2.16 -1.73 -3.85
C ILE A 21 -1.63 -2.98 -4.54
N THR A 22 -0.68 -2.80 -5.45
CA THR A 22 0.02 -3.90 -6.10
C THR A 22 1.45 -3.97 -5.57
N ASP A 23 1.81 -5.16 -5.07
CA ASP A 23 3.15 -5.50 -4.58
C ASP A 23 4.14 -5.68 -5.74
N THR A 24 5.45 -5.66 -5.46
CA THR A 24 6.55 -6.06 -6.35
C THR A 24 6.40 -7.45 -6.98
N SER A 25 5.63 -8.34 -6.36
CA SER A 25 5.30 -9.66 -6.90
C SER A 25 4.08 -9.65 -7.84
N GLY A 26 3.50 -8.49 -8.14
CA GLY A 26 2.31 -8.35 -9.00
C GLY A 26 1.01 -8.75 -8.31
N ARG A 27 1.02 -8.95 -6.99
CA ARG A 27 -0.16 -9.29 -6.19
C ARG A 27 -0.91 -8.04 -5.80
N THR A 28 -2.22 -8.03 -5.98
CA THR A 28 -3.08 -6.90 -5.62
C THR A 28 -3.78 -7.15 -4.28
N SER A 29 -3.80 -6.13 -3.43
CA SER A 29 -4.49 -6.10 -2.13
C SER A 29 -5.46 -4.92 -2.10
N ASN A 30 -6.61 -5.07 -1.43
CA ASN A 30 -7.61 -4.00 -1.34
C ASN A 30 -7.43 -3.21 -0.04
N ILE A 31 -7.59 -1.89 -0.12
CA ILE A 31 -7.60 -1.00 1.03
C ILE A 31 -9.04 -0.94 1.57
N MET A 32 -9.27 -1.54 2.74
CA MET A 32 -10.58 -1.54 3.41
C MET A 32 -10.88 -0.20 4.08
N MET A 33 -9.88 0.39 4.73
CA MET A 33 -9.99 1.69 5.41
C MET A 33 -8.75 2.53 5.13
N ALA A 34 -8.95 3.79 4.77
CA ALA A 34 -7.87 4.70 4.37
C ALA A 34 -7.84 5.93 5.28
N ASN A 35 -6.69 6.62 5.30
CA ASN A 35 -6.52 7.91 5.98
C ASN A 35 -6.75 7.92 7.50
N ILE A 36 -6.40 6.83 8.19
CA ILE A 36 -6.43 6.81 9.65
C ILE A 36 -5.24 7.63 10.17
N GLN A 37 -5.51 8.74 10.84
CA GLN A 37 -4.49 9.65 11.36
C GLN A 37 -3.73 9.01 12.53
N ALA A 38 -2.41 9.03 12.46
CA ALA A 38 -1.50 8.66 13.54
C ALA A 38 -0.60 9.85 13.89
N ASN A 39 0.03 9.83 15.06
CA ASN A 39 0.88 10.94 15.52
C ASN A 39 2.05 11.27 14.59
N ASN A 40 2.48 10.31 13.76
CA ASN A 40 3.65 10.38 12.92
C ASN A 40 3.37 9.98 11.46
N GLY A 41 2.11 9.91 11.05
CA GLY A 41 1.78 9.51 9.69
C GLY A 41 0.33 9.08 9.52
N VAL A 42 0.10 8.25 8.51
CA VAL A 42 -1.23 7.82 8.11
C VAL A 42 -1.25 6.30 7.91
N VAL A 43 -2.27 5.64 8.47
CA VAL A 43 -2.47 4.19 8.33
C VAL A 43 -3.56 3.90 7.31
N HIS A 44 -3.29 2.90 6.47
CA HIS A 44 -4.23 2.32 5.53
C HIS A 44 -4.38 0.82 5.85
N VAL A 45 -5.60 0.39 6.13
CA VAL A 45 -5.93 -1.01 6.44
C VAL A 45 -6.14 -1.77 5.14
N ILE A 46 -5.46 -2.91 4.99
CA ILE A 46 -5.55 -3.79 3.82
C ILE A 46 -6.04 -5.18 4.21
N ASP A 47 -6.64 -5.88 3.25
CA ASP A 47 -7.20 -7.23 3.44
C ASP A 47 -6.16 -8.37 3.31
N THR A 48 -5.00 -8.07 2.71
CA THR A 48 -3.99 -9.06 2.33
C THR A 48 -2.59 -8.62 2.77
N VAL A 49 -1.75 -9.56 3.16
CA VAL A 49 -0.35 -9.30 3.54
C VAL A 49 0.49 -9.00 2.29
N LEU A 50 1.24 -7.89 2.35
CA LEU A 50 2.30 -7.56 1.38
C LEU A 50 3.55 -8.39 1.68
N LEU A 51 4.22 -8.88 0.63
CA LEU A 51 5.39 -9.74 0.76
C LEU A 51 6.60 -9.07 0.09
N PRO A 52 7.71 -8.86 0.83
CA PRO A 52 8.92 -8.31 0.24
C PRO A 52 9.55 -9.30 -0.74
N LYS A 53 10.44 -8.78 -1.60
CA LYS A 53 11.28 -9.57 -2.50
C LYS A 53 12.68 -9.76 -1.94
#